data_AF-A0AAD7IGG1-F1
#
_entry.id   AF-A0AAD7IGG1-F1
#
_cell.length_a   1.000
_cell.length_b   1.000
_cell.length_c   1.000
_cell.angle_alpha   90.00
_cell.angle_beta   90.00
_cell.angle_gamma   90.00
#
_symmetry.space_group_name_H-M   'P 1'
#
loop_
_entity.id
_entity.type
_entity.pdbx_description
1 polymer ?
#
loop_
_entity_poly.entity_id
_entity_poly.type
_entity_poly.pdbx_seq_one_letter_code
_entity_poly.pdbx_strand_id
1 'polypeptide(L)'
;GTSCSSPGFASVIALINDRLVAENKPTLGFLPPWLYGTVASSGALTDITVGHNSGDDGFDAAVGWDPLTGLGTPIFDKLLAAALA
;
A
#
# COMPACT_ATOMS: atom_id res chain seq x y z
N GLY A 1 2.10 -8.22 -14.86
CA GLY A 1 3.48 -7.99 -14.39
C GLY A 1 3.51 -6.78 -13.48
N THR A 2 4.56 -6.64 -12.68
CA THR A 2 4.72 -5.53 -11.72
C THR A 2 4.71 -4.16 -12.40
N SER A 3 5.01 -4.09 -13.70
CA SER A 3 4.84 -2.89 -14.53
C SER A 3 3.41 -2.33 -14.57
N CYS A 4 2.38 -3.15 -14.28
CA CYS A 4 0.99 -2.69 -14.18
C CYS A 4 0.63 -2.28 -12.73
N SER A 5 1.21 -2.95 -11.73
CA SER A 5 0.97 -2.59 -10.32
C SER A 5 1.65 -1.28 -9.94
N SER A 6 2.83 -0.96 -10.48
CA SER A 6 3.53 0.30 -10.20
C SER A 6 2.69 1.56 -10.54
N PRO A 7 2.16 1.73 -11.77
CA PRO A 7 1.29 2.86 -12.07
C PRO A 7 -0.04 2.79 -11.33
N GLY A 8 -0.60 1.59 -11.08
CA GLY A 8 -1.83 1.44 -10.29
C GLY A 8 -1.68 1.98 -8.86
N PHE A 9 -0.60 1.62 -8.17
CA PHE A 9 -0.31 2.14 -6.83
C PHE A 9 -0.02 3.65 -6.86
N ALA A 10 0.75 4.13 -7.84
CA ALA A 10 1.03 5.56 -8.00
C ALA A 10 -0.26 6.38 -8.19
N SER A 11 -1.23 5.88 -8.96
CA SER A 11 -2.53 6.54 -9.16
C SER A 11 -3.34 6.63 -7.86
N VAL A 12 -3.34 5.58 -7.04
CA VAL A 12 -4.00 5.60 -5.72
C VAL A 12 -3.40 6.71 -4.83
N ILE A 13 -2.07 6.80 -4.76
CA ILE A 13 -1.39 7.84 -3.97
C ILE A 13 -1.66 9.24 -4.54
N ALA A 14 -1.71 9.39 -5.86
CA ALA A 14 -2.05 10.66 -6.50
C ALA A 14 -3.47 11.14 -6.12
N LEU A 15 -4.46 10.23 -6.13
CA LEU A 15 -5.83 10.55 -5.72
C LEU A 15 -5.93 10.92 -4.23
N ILE A 16 -5.16 10.26 -3.36
CA ILE A 16 -5.09 10.63 -1.94
C ILE A 16 -4.47 12.02 -1.77
N ASN A 17 -3.38 12.31 -2.49
CA ASN A 17 -2.75 13.63 -2.45
C ASN A 17 -3.66 14.73 -2.99
N ASP A 18 -4.43 14.47 -4.04
CA ASP A 18 -5.45 15.40 -4.56
C ASP A 18 -6.47 15.75 -3.46
N ARG A 19 -6.95 14.74 -2.73
CA ARG A 19 -7.88 14.96 -1.62
C ARG A 19 -7.25 15.71 -0.44
N LEU A 20 -6.00 15.42 -0.10
CA LEU A 20 -5.26 16.16 0.94
C LEU A 20 -5.12 17.64 0.56
N VAL A 21 -4.75 17.94 -0.69
CA VAL A 21 -4.63 19.31 -1.18
C VAL A 21 -5.98 20.03 -1.16
N ALA A 22 -7.07 19.36 -1.54
CA ALA A 22 -8.43 19.92 -1.45
C ALA A 22 -8.83 20.30 -0.01
N GLU A 23 -8.24 19.65 1.00
CA GLU A 23 -8.42 19.95 2.43
C GLU A 23 -7.31 20.85 3.01
N ASN A 24 -6.47 21.46 2.17
CA ASN A 24 -5.31 22.28 2.56
C ASN A 24 -4.29 21.54 3.45
N LYS A 25 -4.19 20.21 3.33
CA LYS A 25 -3.21 19.37 4.02
C LYS A 25 -1.98 19.13 3.13
N PRO A 26 -0.79 18.92 3.71
CA PRO A 26 0.39 18.52 2.95
C PRO A 26 0.19 17.14 2.31
N THR A 27 0.86 16.89 1.18
CA THR A 27 0.87 15.58 0.52
C THR A 27 1.72 14.56 1.28
N LEU A 28 1.52 13.27 1.00
CA LEU A 28 2.16 12.16 1.74
C LEU A 28 3.70 12.09 1.57
N GLY A 29 4.25 12.61 0.47
CA GLY A 29 5.70 12.63 0.25
C GLY A 29 6.37 11.25 0.30
N PHE A 30 7.39 11.09 1.16
CA PHE A 30 8.10 9.83 1.34
C PHE A 30 7.25 8.82 2.11
N LEU A 31 6.71 7.84 1.40
CA LEU A 31 5.69 6.91 1.90
C LEU A 31 6.14 5.89 2.96
N PRO A 32 7.37 5.32 2.98
CA PRO A 32 7.68 4.18 3.84
C PRO A 32 7.40 4.39 5.34
N PRO A 33 7.74 5.52 5.97
CA PRO A 33 7.40 5.74 7.37
C PRO A 33 5.88 5.71 7.63
N TRP A 34 5.09 6.28 6.73
CA TRP A 34 3.62 6.28 6.84
C TRP A 34 3.02 4.88 6.58
N LEU A 35 3.52 4.17 5.57
CA LEU A 35 3.05 2.83 5.21
C LEU A 35 3.31 1.81 6.32
N TYR A 36 4.55 1.73 6.80
CA TYR A 36 4.95 0.75 7.81
C TYR A 36 4.59 1.18 9.24
N GLY A 37 4.28 2.45 9.47
CA GLY A 37 3.81 2.98 10.76
C GLY A 37 2.29 3.02 10.85
N THR A 38 1.67 4.00 10.20
CA THR A 38 0.23 4.27 10.29
C THR A 38 -0.62 3.21 9.60
N VAL A 39 -0.21 2.78 8.40
CA VAL A 39 -1.07 1.97 7.52
C VAL A 39 -1.00 0.48 7.86
N ALA A 40 0.18 -0.06 8.17
CA ALA A 40 0.40 -1.50 8.37
C ALA A 40 -0.58 -2.13 9.38
N SER A 41 -0.95 -1.41 10.44
CA SER A 41 -1.85 -1.89 11.49
C SER A 41 -3.31 -1.41 11.33
N SER A 42 -3.61 -0.62 10.30
CA SER A 42 -4.93 0.02 10.11
C SER A 42 -5.95 -0.86 9.37
N GLY A 43 -5.52 -1.96 8.76
CA GLY A 43 -6.36 -2.75 7.86
C GLY A 43 -6.75 -2.01 6.58
N ALA A 44 -6.00 -0.96 6.20
CA ALA A 44 -6.16 -0.21 4.95
C ALA A 44 -5.47 -0.86 3.73
N LEU A 45 -4.80 -2.00 3.95
CA LEU A 45 -4.26 -2.85 2.92
C LEU A 45 -4.93 -4.22 3.02
N THR A 46 -5.17 -4.86 1.86
CA THR A 46 -5.60 -6.26 1.80
C THR A 46 -4.34 -7.11 1.86
N ASP A 47 -4.15 -7.78 2.99
CA ASP A 47 -3.10 -8.76 3.21
C ASP A 47 -3.30 -9.99 2.30
N ILE A 48 -2.25 -10.38 1.58
CA ILE A 48 -2.28 -11.53 0.67
C ILE A 48 -1.54 -12.66 1.35
N THR A 49 -2.28 -13.69 1.77
CA THR A 49 -1.74 -14.78 2.60
C THR A 49 -1.51 -16.08 1.84
N VAL A 50 -1.83 -16.11 0.54
CA VAL A 50 -1.71 -17.29 -0.31
C VAL A 50 -1.06 -16.90 -1.63
N GLY A 51 0.04 -17.55 -1.96
CA GLY A 51 0.80 -17.32 -3.18
C GLY A 51 2.26 -17.73 -3.03
N HIS A 52 2.94 -17.90 -4.15
CA HIS A 52 4.36 -18.24 -4.24
C HIS A 52 4.94 -17.58 -5.50
N ASN A 53 6.11 -16.94 -5.43
CA ASN A 53 6.84 -16.54 -6.64
C ASN A 53 7.78 -17.66 -7.10
N SER A 54 7.80 -17.93 -8.40
CA SER A 54 8.69 -18.92 -9.01
C SER A 54 10.17 -18.54 -8.89
N GLY A 55 11.02 -19.53 -8.64
CA GLY A 55 12.48 -19.46 -8.59
C GLY A 55 13.03 -20.63 -7.78
N ASP A 56 14.34 -20.92 -7.85
CA ASP A 56 14.96 -22.01 -7.09
C ASP A 56 14.85 -21.81 -5.56
N ASP A 57 14.62 -20.56 -5.12
CA ASP A 57 14.38 -20.14 -3.74
C ASP A 57 13.24 -19.10 -3.67
N GLY A 58 12.07 -19.45 -4.18
CA GLY A 58 10.87 -18.61 -4.10
C GLY A 58 10.41 -18.37 -2.65
N PHE A 59 9.68 -17.28 -2.45
CA PHE A 59 9.04 -16.94 -1.18
C PHE A 59 7.53 -17.21 -1.24
N ASP A 60 7.00 -17.65 -0.11
CA ASP A 60 5.56 -17.79 0.10
C ASP A 60 4.95 -16.51 0.66
N ALA A 61 3.69 -16.26 0.29
CA ALA A 61 2.83 -15.30 0.96
C ALA A 61 2.62 -15.72 2.42
N ALA A 62 2.52 -14.74 3.32
CA ALA A 62 2.31 -14.99 4.75
C ALA A 62 1.36 -13.97 5.35
N VAL A 63 0.95 -14.18 6.61
CA VAL A 63 0.17 -13.17 7.33
C VAL A 63 1.06 -11.98 7.67
N GLY A 64 0.62 -10.78 7.32
CA GLY A 64 1.33 -9.53 7.58
C GLY A 64 2.25 -9.13 6.43
N TRP A 65 3.46 -8.69 6.75
CA TRP A 65 4.44 -8.37 5.70
C TRP A 65 5.12 -9.64 5.19
N ASP A 66 5.22 -9.78 3.88
CA ASP A 66 5.99 -10.84 3.24
C ASP A 66 6.83 -10.32 2.06
N PRO A 67 7.89 -11.04 1.65
CA PRO A 67 8.74 -10.62 0.53
C PRO A 67 8.11 -10.86 -0.86
N LEU A 68 6.87 -11.33 -0.95
CA LEU A 68 6.15 -11.59 -2.20
C LEU A 68 5.22 -10.42 -2.57
N THR A 69 4.42 -9.93 -1.62
CA THR A 69 3.40 -8.89 -1.78
C THR A 69 3.58 -7.70 -0.82
N GLY A 70 4.57 -7.76 0.08
CA GLY A 70 4.83 -6.69 1.04
C GLY A 70 3.71 -6.59 2.06
N LEU A 71 3.16 -5.39 2.22
CA LEU A 71 1.98 -5.15 3.08
C LEU A 71 0.65 -5.45 2.37
N GLY A 72 0.68 -5.92 1.12
CA GLY A 72 -0.51 -6.25 0.34
C GLY A 72 -1.02 -5.10 -0.55
N THR A 73 -2.32 -5.11 -0.86
CA THR A 73 -2.92 -4.22 -1.88
C THR A 73 -3.76 -3.08 -1.30
N PRO A 74 -3.74 -1.87 -1.90
CA PRO A 74 -4.43 -0.69 -1.37
C PRO A 74 -5.96 -0.83 -1.31
N ILE A 75 -6.55 -0.54 -0.15
CA ILE A 75 -7.99 -0.28 -0.01
C ILE A 75 -8.19 1.24 0.03
N PHE A 76 -8.58 1.83 -1.10
CA PHE A 76 -8.58 3.28 -1.31
C PHE A 76 -9.26 4.07 -0.18
N ASP A 77 -10.51 3.74 0.16
CA ASP A 77 -11.29 4.50 1.15
C ASP A 77 -10.62 4.48 2.54
N LYS A 78 -10.01 3.35 2.91
CA LYS A 78 -9.33 3.20 4.20
C LYS A 78 -7.99 3.92 4.23
N LEU A 79 -7.23 3.88 3.12
CA LEU A 79 -5.99 4.65 3.00
C LEU A 79 -6.26 6.15 3.04
N LEU A 80 -7.32 6.60 2.38
CA LEU A 80 -7.73 7.99 2.42
C LEU A 80 -8.11 8.40 3.85
N ALA A 81 -8.91 7.59 4.54
CA ALA A 81 -9.24 7.84 5.94
C ALA A 81 -7.99 7.92 6.83
N ALA A 82 -7.02 7.01 6.65
CA ALA A 82 -5.75 7.02 7.39
C ALA A 82 -4.84 8.21 7.06
N ALA A 83 -4.95 8.79 5.86
CA ALA A 83 -4.22 9.99 5.46
C ALA A 83 -4.86 11.28 5.98
N LEU A 84 -6.18 11.28 6.17
CA LEU A 84 -6.93 12.44 6.64
C LEU A 84 -6.98 12.59 8.17
N ALA A 85 -6.84 11.46 8.89
CA ALA A 85 -6.76 11.39 10.35
C ALA A 85 -5.62 12.25 10.91
#